data_AF-A0A848UN69-F1
#
_entry.id   AF-A0A848UN69-F1
#
_cell.length_a   1.000
_cell.length_b   1.000
_cell.length_c   1.000
_cell.angle_alpha   90.00
_cell.angle_beta   90.00
_cell.angle_gamma   90.00
#
_symmetry.space_group_name_H-M   'P 1'
#
loop_
_entity.id
_entity.type
_entity.pdbx_description
1 polymer ?
#
loop_
_entity_poly.entity_id
_entity_poly.type
_entity_poly.pdbx_seq_one_letter_code
_entity_poly.pdbx_strand_id
1 'polypeptide(L)'
;MKKLILLALVCLTISSCGDEVEFSTPAFQGDRENRLWRAEAFSASIDAAGALTITGTNNLETVNLRLPSVVEGTFVVGNVNSIEAEYIDGFGTRYSTNNSPDPSVSIYPELGEIVIEEIDFVNRRFTGTYRFLAFDASGLNSVGYTNGIFFRVPLVSGEFPDNPITCVDVQEDADMARLAYEATFASDLQYIDSSVFSVACNAYINALNVQRNFCGDADGSIQDTIDALGSCQISCDQATANRIEAETQYNASTIGNYAMQCTQFQFYLQEQINFCGDANGSIQAELDALDCNDNDNDGVPNVFEDFNGDGDLNNDDIDGDGIANYLDDDDDGDGVLTASEAVDANGNPIDTDGDGDVNYLDNDDDGDGLFSNFETGDTDGNGIADYLDNDDDGDSTLTINENADPNGDGNPSDAVDSDSNGVPDYLQA
;
A
#
# COMPACT_ATOMS: atom_id res chain seq x y z
N MET A 1 33.91 -18.97 95.94
CA MET A 1 34.09 -19.25 94.50
C MET A 1 33.21 -20.43 94.04
N LYS A 2 31.88 -20.36 94.26
CA LYS A 2 30.92 -21.38 93.80
C LYS A 2 29.64 -20.78 93.16
N LYS A 3 29.49 -19.45 93.15
CA LYS A 3 28.35 -18.75 92.55
C LYS A 3 28.67 -18.08 91.19
N LEU A 4 29.94 -18.03 90.79
CA LEU A 4 30.35 -17.48 89.48
C LEU A 4 30.45 -18.54 88.37
N ILE A 5 30.54 -19.82 88.73
CA ILE A 5 30.59 -20.92 87.75
C ILE A 5 29.18 -21.25 87.21
N LEU A 6 28.12 -21.02 88.02
CA LEU A 6 26.74 -21.26 87.59
C LEU A 6 26.23 -20.21 86.60
N LEU A 7 26.79 -18.98 86.62
CA LEU A 7 26.42 -17.92 85.68
C LEU A 7 27.14 -18.06 84.33
N ALA A 8 28.35 -18.63 84.32
CA ALA A 8 29.09 -18.93 83.10
C ALA A 8 28.52 -20.15 82.34
N LEU A 9 27.84 -21.07 83.02
CA LEU A 9 27.24 -22.27 82.40
C LEU A 9 25.84 -22.02 81.80
N VAL A 10 25.14 -20.95 82.23
CA VAL A 10 23.81 -20.56 81.71
C VAL A 10 23.92 -19.61 80.51
N CYS A 11 25.02 -18.86 80.38
CA CYS A 11 25.28 -18.06 79.18
C CYS A 11 25.80 -18.86 77.98
N LEU A 12 26.24 -20.11 78.17
CA LEU A 12 26.75 -20.97 77.10
C LEU A 12 25.68 -21.90 76.47
N THR A 13 24.42 -21.78 76.89
CA THR A 13 23.28 -22.53 76.32
C THR A 13 22.37 -21.67 75.45
N ILE A 14 22.79 -20.46 75.09
CA ILE A 14 22.05 -19.54 74.19
C ILE A 14 22.76 -19.40 72.83
N SER A 15 23.61 -20.37 72.48
CA SER A 15 24.43 -20.36 71.26
C SER A 15 24.29 -21.69 70.52
N SER A 16 23.06 -22.02 70.12
CA SER A 16 22.69 -23.16 69.27
C SER A 16 21.19 -23.03 68.96
N CYS A 17 20.69 -22.77 67.76
CA CYS A 17 21.26 -22.59 66.44
C CYS A 17 20.76 -21.24 65.92
N GLY A 18 21.65 -20.40 65.39
CA GLY A 18 21.22 -19.60 64.25
C GLY A 18 21.14 -20.60 63.11
N ASP A 19 19.95 -20.88 62.59
CA ASP A 19 19.84 -21.46 61.25
C ASP A 19 20.41 -20.40 60.31
N GLU A 20 21.72 -20.49 60.07
CA GLU A 20 22.37 -19.86 58.95
C GLU A 20 21.89 -20.63 57.73
N VAL A 21 20.67 -20.28 57.28
CA VAL A 21 20.19 -20.69 55.98
C VAL A 21 21.13 -20.00 55.01
N GLU A 22 22.12 -20.73 54.51
CA GLU A 22 22.87 -20.34 53.32
C GLU A 22 21.85 -20.09 52.21
N PHE A 23 21.47 -18.83 52.02
CA PHE A 23 20.72 -18.42 50.86
C PHE A 23 21.66 -18.63 49.68
N SER A 24 21.50 -19.77 48.98
CA SER A 24 22.10 -20.04 47.67
C SER A 24 21.76 -18.86 46.76
N THR A 25 22.73 -17.96 46.59
CA THR A 25 22.56 -16.66 45.92
C THR A 25 23.80 -16.45 45.04
N PRO A 26 23.83 -17.01 43.82
CA PRO A 26 22.74 -17.13 42.84
C PRO A 26 21.97 -18.46 42.86
N ALA A 27 20.80 -18.52 42.20
CA ALA A 27 19.99 -19.73 42.11
C ALA A 27 19.14 -19.78 40.82
N PHE A 28 18.87 -21.00 40.34
CA PHE A 28 17.81 -21.29 39.39
C PHE A 28 17.07 -22.52 39.93
N GLN A 29 15.79 -22.37 40.29
CA GLN A 29 15.00 -23.41 40.96
C GLN A 29 13.50 -23.22 40.74
N GLY A 30 12.71 -24.26 40.97
CA GLY A 30 11.24 -24.18 40.97
C GLY A 30 10.61 -25.46 41.49
N ASP A 31 9.31 -25.45 41.74
CA ASP A 31 8.57 -26.64 42.16
C ASP A 31 8.09 -27.39 40.92
N ARG A 32 8.72 -28.52 40.61
CA ARG A 32 8.27 -29.44 39.56
C ARG A 32 7.39 -30.50 40.18
N GLU A 33 6.12 -30.55 39.78
CA GLU A 33 5.14 -31.53 40.30
C GLU A 33 5.09 -31.59 41.85
N ASN A 34 5.13 -30.43 42.50
CA ASN A 34 5.19 -30.27 43.96
C ASN A 34 6.49 -30.77 44.63
N ARG A 35 7.57 -30.94 43.88
CA ARG A 35 8.90 -31.24 44.40
C ARG A 35 9.88 -30.16 43.98
N LEU A 36 10.71 -29.73 44.93
CA LEU A 36 11.75 -28.75 44.65
C LEU A 36 12.73 -29.31 43.61
N TRP A 37 12.84 -28.61 42.50
CA TRP A 37 13.84 -28.78 41.47
C TRP A 37 14.85 -27.64 41.55
N ARG A 38 16.15 -27.96 41.51
CA ARG A 38 17.24 -26.98 41.59
C ARG A 38 18.28 -27.30 40.52
N ALA A 39 18.66 -26.28 39.76
CA ALA A 39 19.77 -26.38 38.83
C ALA A 39 21.11 -26.43 39.57
N GLU A 40 22.02 -27.26 39.08
CA GLU A 40 23.43 -27.28 39.49
C GLU A 40 24.27 -26.27 38.71
N ALA A 41 23.87 -25.99 37.45
CA ALA A 41 24.47 -24.97 36.60
C ALA A 41 23.37 -24.15 35.92
N PHE A 42 23.62 -22.86 35.73
CA PHE A 42 22.69 -21.95 35.07
C PHE A 42 23.44 -20.83 34.37
N SER A 43 22.87 -20.35 33.27
CA SER A 43 23.46 -19.31 32.43
C SER A 43 22.39 -18.65 31.59
N ALA A 44 22.65 -17.41 31.17
CA ALA A 44 21.91 -16.75 30.13
C ALA A 44 22.76 -16.58 28.87
N SER A 45 22.13 -16.58 27.70
CA SER A 45 22.74 -16.23 26.43
C SER A 45 21.82 -15.32 25.62
N ILE A 46 22.40 -14.36 24.92
CA ILE A 46 21.70 -13.53 23.94
C ILE A 46 22.23 -13.90 22.55
N ASP A 47 21.33 -14.15 21.60
CA ASP A 47 21.70 -14.43 20.22
C ASP A 47 21.90 -13.16 19.37
N ALA A 48 22.23 -13.33 18.09
CA ALA A 48 22.46 -12.19 17.19
C ALA A 48 21.18 -11.38 16.89
N ALA A 49 20.00 -11.94 17.11
CA ALA A 49 18.72 -11.26 16.95
C ALA A 49 18.28 -10.53 18.24
N GLY A 50 19.05 -10.65 19.33
CA GLY A 50 18.71 -10.06 20.62
C GLY A 50 17.77 -10.91 21.47
N ALA A 51 17.49 -12.15 21.08
CA ALA A 51 16.64 -13.05 21.86
C ALA A 51 17.40 -13.61 23.07
N LEU A 52 16.75 -13.60 24.23
CA LEU A 52 17.32 -14.06 25.50
C LEU A 52 16.93 -15.52 25.75
N THR A 53 17.91 -16.36 26.06
CA THR A 53 17.69 -17.70 26.59
C THR A 53 18.30 -17.81 27.98
N ILE A 54 17.49 -18.14 28.99
CA ILE A 54 17.94 -18.45 30.35
C ILE A 54 17.82 -19.96 30.57
N THR A 55 18.94 -20.60 30.86
CA THR A 55 19.05 -22.05 31.02
C THR A 55 19.42 -22.41 32.45
N GLY A 56 18.74 -23.41 33.02
CA GLY A 56 19.14 -24.10 34.25
C GLY A 56 19.21 -25.60 34.01
N THR A 57 20.22 -26.29 34.55
CA THR A 57 20.39 -27.74 34.39
C THR A 57 20.92 -28.40 35.67
N ASN A 58 20.54 -29.66 35.92
CA ASN A 58 21.01 -30.48 37.05
C ASN A 58 21.70 -31.79 36.59
N ASN A 59 22.66 -31.73 35.66
CA ASN A 59 23.37 -32.86 35.01
C ASN A 59 22.50 -33.88 34.26
N LEU A 60 21.21 -33.97 34.55
CA LEU A 60 20.25 -34.90 33.97
C LEU A 60 19.16 -34.14 33.22
N GLU A 61 18.60 -33.11 33.84
CA GLU A 61 17.44 -32.40 33.34
C GLU A 61 17.81 -30.94 33.05
N THR A 62 17.10 -30.31 32.12
CA THR A 62 17.34 -28.92 31.69
C THR A 62 16.04 -28.16 31.57
N VAL A 63 16.02 -26.91 32.02
CA VAL A 63 14.96 -25.94 31.78
C VAL A 63 15.54 -24.80 30.94
N ASN A 64 14.90 -24.49 29.82
CA ASN A 64 15.23 -23.35 28.96
C ASN A 64 14.04 -22.39 28.92
N LEU A 65 14.30 -21.11 29.19
CA LEU A 65 13.33 -20.03 29.09
C LEU A 65 13.78 -19.12 27.95
N ARG A 66 13.02 -19.08 26.86
CA ARG A 66 13.32 -18.32 25.65
C ARG A 66 12.39 -17.12 25.55
N LEU A 67 12.97 -15.94 25.36
CA LEU A 67 12.27 -14.67 25.27
C LEU A 67 12.75 -13.90 24.03
N PRO A 68 11.86 -13.15 23.35
CA PRO A 68 12.21 -12.46 22.11
C PRO A 68 13.10 -11.23 22.32
N SER A 69 13.25 -10.74 23.55
CA SER A 69 14.03 -9.55 23.85
C SER A 69 14.53 -9.53 25.29
N VAL A 70 15.49 -8.63 25.52
CA VAL A 70 16.19 -8.43 26.79
C VAL A 70 15.61 -7.20 27.49
N VAL A 71 14.37 -7.33 27.95
CA VAL A 71 13.63 -6.24 28.62
C VAL A 71 12.93 -6.74 29.88
N GLU A 72 12.80 -5.86 30.87
CA GLU A 72 12.02 -6.13 32.08
C GLU A 72 10.53 -6.17 31.73
N GLY A 73 9.81 -7.17 32.24
CA GLY A 73 8.42 -7.39 31.88
C GLY A 73 7.94 -8.82 32.04
N THR A 74 6.67 -9.03 31.73
CA THR A 74 5.99 -10.33 31.79
C THR A 74 5.78 -10.85 30.37
N PHE A 75 6.18 -12.10 30.14
CA PHE A 75 6.06 -12.80 28.87
C PHE A 75 5.19 -14.04 29.06
N VAL A 76 4.10 -14.13 28.30
CA VAL A 76 3.16 -15.26 28.37
C VAL A 76 3.65 -16.38 27.45
N VAL A 77 3.92 -17.56 28.01
CA VAL A 77 4.47 -18.71 27.26
C VAL A 77 3.38 -19.58 26.65
N GLY A 78 3.69 -20.18 25.50
CA GLY A 78 2.89 -21.25 24.89
C GLY A 78 1.98 -20.86 23.73
N ASN A 79 1.90 -19.57 23.40
CA ASN A 79 1.11 -19.07 22.27
C ASN A 79 1.94 -18.83 21.01
N VAL A 80 3.25 -18.57 21.16
CA VAL A 80 4.14 -18.21 20.05
C VAL A 80 5.53 -18.81 20.26
N ASN A 81 6.21 -19.13 19.16
CA ASN A 81 7.49 -19.84 19.20
C ASN A 81 8.63 -19.07 19.86
N SER A 82 8.55 -17.73 19.85
CA SER A 82 9.53 -16.81 20.39
C SER A 82 9.48 -16.67 21.92
N ILE A 83 8.36 -17.06 22.56
CA ILE A 83 8.17 -17.04 24.01
C ILE A 83 7.90 -18.46 24.47
N GLU A 84 8.96 -19.18 24.84
CA GLU A 84 8.91 -20.62 25.11
C GLU A 84 9.53 -20.96 26.47
N ALA A 85 8.84 -21.79 27.25
CA ALA A 85 9.49 -22.56 28.30
C ALA A 85 9.60 -24.03 27.86
N GLU A 86 10.82 -24.55 27.92
CA GLU A 86 11.18 -25.90 27.53
C GLU A 86 11.77 -26.64 28.73
N TYR A 87 11.37 -27.89 28.91
CA TYR A 87 11.97 -28.82 29.85
C TYR A 87 12.46 -30.06 29.11
N ILE A 88 13.69 -30.49 29.39
CA ILE A 88 14.29 -31.71 28.86
C ILE A 88 14.58 -32.63 30.03
N ASP A 89 14.05 -33.85 30.00
CA ASP A 89 14.26 -34.83 31.07
C ASP A 89 15.62 -35.58 30.96
N GLY A 90 15.92 -36.42 31.95
CA GLY A 90 17.14 -37.24 31.99
C GLY A 90 17.27 -38.30 30.88
N PHE A 91 16.23 -38.52 30.08
CA PHE A 91 16.23 -39.40 28.92
C PHE A 91 16.29 -38.63 27.59
N GLY A 92 16.29 -37.29 27.64
CA GLY A 92 16.27 -36.41 26.46
C GLY A 92 14.88 -36.14 25.90
N THR A 93 13.81 -36.52 26.60
CA THR A 93 12.44 -36.19 26.19
C THR A 93 12.21 -34.70 26.35
N ARG A 94 11.75 -34.05 25.28
CA ARG A 94 11.45 -32.62 25.24
C ARG A 94 9.99 -32.35 25.58
N TYR A 95 9.77 -31.43 26.50
CA TYR A 95 8.49 -30.83 26.83
C TYR A 95 8.56 -29.33 26.52
N SER A 96 7.53 -28.79 25.89
CA SER A 96 7.47 -27.38 25.54
C SER A 96 6.08 -26.80 25.77
N THR A 97 6.03 -25.54 26.16
CA THR A 97 4.80 -24.75 26.22
C THR A 97 4.16 -24.56 24.84
N ASN A 98 4.94 -24.68 23.75
CA ASN A 98 4.43 -24.53 22.38
C ASN A 98 3.86 -25.83 21.81
N ASN A 99 3.98 -26.94 22.54
CA ASN A 99 3.29 -28.17 22.16
C ASN A 99 1.84 -28.09 22.62
N SER A 100 0.91 -28.21 21.68
CA SER A 100 -0.52 -28.20 22.00
C SER A 100 -0.90 -29.45 22.80
N PRO A 101 -1.74 -29.30 23.84
CA PRO A 101 -2.29 -30.44 24.55
C PRO A 101 -3.21 -31.26 23.65
N ASP A 102 -3.28 -32.56 23.91
CA ASP A 102 -4.27 -33.40 23.24
C ASP A 102 -5.70 -32.93 23.62
N PRO A 103 -6.66 -32.87 22.68
CA PRO A 103 -8.03 -32.42 22.95
C PRO A 103 -8.76 -33.18 24.06
N SER A 104 -8.31 -34.38 24.43
CA SER A 104 -8.84 -35.17 25.53
C SER A 104 -8.34 -34.75 26.92
N VAL A 105 -7.37 -33.83 27.00
CA VAL A 105 -6.78 -33.32 28.25
C VAL A 105 -7.45 -32.00 28.65
N SER A 106 -8.06 -31.96 29.84
CA SER A 106 -8.63 -30.73 30.41
C SER A 106 -7.57 -29.97 31.20
N ILE A 107 -7.45 -28.66 30.96
CA ILE A 107 -6.38 -27.81 31.51
C ILE A 107 -6.98 -26.59 32.18
N TYR A 108 -6.45 -26.23 33.35
CA TYR A 108 -6.74 -24.96 34.01
C TYR A 108 -5.66 -24.63 35.08
N PRO A 109 -5.03 -23.43 35.08
CA PRO A 109 -5.04 -22.42 34.03
C PRO A 109 -4.12 -22.81 32.86
N GLU A 110 -4.37 -22.18 31.71
CA GLU A 110 -3.89 -22.63 30.39
C GLU A 110 -2.48 -22.14 30.07
N LEU A 111 -2.07 -21.01 30.64
CA LEU A 111 -0.85 -20.31 30.24
C LEU A 111 0.13 -20.12 31.39
N GLY A 112 1.40 -20.29 31.06
CA GLY A 112 2.52 -19.93 31.91
C GLY A 112 2.96 -18.49 31.69
N GLU A 113 3.87 -18.03 32.54
CA GLU A 113 4.53 -16.75 32.39
C GLU A 113 6.01 -16.85 32.78
N ILE A 114 6.84 -16.06 32.10
CA ILE A 114 8.21 -15.75 32.49
C ILE A 114 8.25 -14.26 32.78
N VAL A 115 8.73 -13.88 33.96
CA VAL A 115 8.83 -12.48 34.38
C VAL A 115 10.28 -12.12 34.57
N ILE A 116 10.79 -11.15 33.82
CA ILE A 116 12.09 -10.52 34.05
C ILE A 116 11.85 -9.34 35.00
N GLU A 117 12.31 -9.46 36.23
CA GLU A 117 12.10 -8.46 37.29
C GLU A 117 13.24 -7.44 37.37
N GLU A 118 14.47 -7.88 37.05
CA GLU A 118 15.66 -7.02 37.09
C GLU A 118 16.69 -7.49 36.07
N ILE A 119 17.23 -6.54 35.29
CA ILE A 119 18.41 -6.72 34.45
C ILE A 119 19.57 -5.87 35.01
N ASP A 120 20.55 -6.53 35.60
CA ASP A 120 21.78 -5.88 36.05
C ASP A 120 22.77 -5.80 34.88
N PHE A 121 22.71 -4.71 34.12
CA PHE A 121 23.59 -4.46 32.96
C PHE A 121 25.07 -4.38 33.35
N VAL A 122 25.39 -3.91 34.56
CA VAL A 122 26.78 -3.73 35.02
C VAL A 122 27.42 -5.08 35.33
N ASN A 123 26.72 -5.95 36.06
CA ASN A 123 27.21 -7.28 36.42
C ASN A 123 26.75 -8.37 35.45
N ARG A 124 26.03 -8.00 34.39
CA ARG A 124 25.50 -8.87 33.32
C ARG A 124 24.67 -10.04 33.90
N ARG A 125 23.65 -9.73 34.70
CA ARG A 125 22.83 -10.73 35.41
C ARG A 125 21.33 -10.49 35.24
N PHE A 126 20.57 -11.59 35.29
CA PHE A 126 19.11 -11.60 35.22
C PHE A 126 18.50 -12.13 36.50
N THR A 127 17.42 -11.50 36.94
CA THR A 127 16.59 -11.94 38.06
C THR A 127 15.11 -11.91 37.67
N GLY A 128 14.36 -12.90 38.13
CA GLY A 128 12.94 -12.98 37.88
C GLY A 128 12.32 -14.32 38.25
N THR A 129 11.09 -14.52 37.77
CA THR A 129 10.26 -15.68 38.13
C THR A 129 9.72 -16.38 36.89
N TYR A 130 9.30 -17.63 37.04
CA TYR A 130 8.66 -18.38 35.98
C TYR A 130 7.63 -19.38 36.52
N ARG A 131 6.59 -19.62 35.74
CA ARG A 131 5.61 -20.70 35.94
C ARG A 131 5.16 -21.17 34.57
N PHE A 132 5.10 -22.47 34.34
CA PHE A 132 4.59 -22.99 33.06
C PHE A 132 4.07 -24.41 33.19
N LEU A 133 3.23 -24.79 32.22
CA LEU A 133 2.83 -26.16 31.93
C LEU A 133 3.27 -26.47 30.51
N ALA A 134 4.11 -27.47 30.33
CA ALA A 134 4.69 -27.84 29.05
C ALA A 134 4.30 -29.28 28.69
N PHE A 135 4.02 -29.55 27.42
CA PHE A 135 3.63 -30.86 26.93
C PHE A 135 4.73 -31.50 26.11
N ASP A 136 4.80 -32.83 26.08
CA ASP A 136 5.64 -33.52 25.11
C ASP A 136 5.07 -33.41 23.68
N ALA A 137 5.78 -33.95 22.69
CA ALA A 137 5.34 -33.90 21.30
C ALA A 137 3.99 -34.62 21.03
N SER A 138 3.52 -35.47 21.96
CA SER A 138 2.24 -36.15 21.84
C SER A 138 1.06 -35.35 22.39
N GLY A 139 1.32 -34.32 23.20
CA GLY A 139 0.28 -33.58 23.93
C GLY A 139 -0.35 -34.35 25.09
N LEU A 140 0.04 -35.61 25.34
CA LEU A 140 -0.54 -36.48 26.36
C LEU A 140 0.19 -36.42 27.69
N ASN A 141 1.51 -36.17 27.68
CA ASN A 141 2.31 -36.04 28.89
C ASN A 141 2.65 -34.58 29.10
N SER A 142 2.59 -34.12 30.36
CA SER A 142 2.92 -32.76 30.72
C SER A 142 3.89 -32.69 31.90
N VAL A 143 4.56 -31.55 32.00
CA VAL A 143 5.40 -31.18 33.13
C VAL A 143 5.06 -29.76 33.55
N GLY A 144 4.75 -29.59 34.83
CA GLY A 144 4.42 -28.29 35.41
C GLY A 144 5.53 -27.80 36.32
N TYR A 145 5.91 -26.53 36.16
CA TYR A 145 6.74 -25.79 37.11
C TYR A 145 5.91 -24.68 37.74
N THR A 146 5.89 -24.62 39.07
CA THR A 146 5.32 -23.53 39.85
C THR A 146 6.39 -22.91 40.74
N ASN A 147 6.17 -21.67 41.21
CA ASN A 147 7.12 -20.95 42.08
C ASN A 147 8.56 -20.93 41.55
N GLY A 148 8.75 -20.89 40.23
CA GLY A 148 10.06 -20.84 39.61
C GLY A 148 10.74 -19.49 39.83
N ILE A 149 12.03 -19.52 40.16
CA ILE A 149 12.87 -18.35 40.40
C ILE A 149 14.21 -18.56 39.71
N PHE A 150 14.65 -17.56 38.97
CA PHE A 150 16.04 -17.39 38.57
C PHE A 150 16.56 -16.10 39.22
N PHE A 151 17.61 -16.20 40.02
CA PHE A 151 18.15 -15.08 40.79
C PHE A 151 19.62 -14.90 40.45
N ARG A 152 19.97 -13.75 39.88
CA ARG A 152 21.34 -13.38 39.49
C ARG A 152 21.99 -14.37 38.52
N VAL A 153 21.23 -14.89 37.55
CA VAL A 153 21.78 -15.77 36.50
C VAL A 153 22.70 -14.97 35.58
N PRO A 154 23.97 -15.37 35.39
CA PRO A 154 24.92 -14.58 34.61
C PRO A 154 24.75 -14.79 33.10
N LEU A 155 24.89 -13.72 32.32
CA LEU A 155 25.05 -13.76 30.87
C LEU A 155 26.45 -14.29 30.53
N VAL A 156 26.52 -15.43 29.86
CA VAL A 156 27.79 -16.08 29.50
C VAL A 156 28.14 -15.97 28.02
N SER A 157 27.17 -15.59 27.17
CA SER A 157 27.32 -15.45 25.72
C SER A 157 26.37 -14.39 25.18
N GLY A 158 26.81 -13.63 24.17
CA GLY A 158 26.04 -12.53 23.59
C GLY A 158 26.26 -11.20 24.31
N GLU A 159 25.75 -10.12 23.72
CA GLU A 159 25.83 -8.75 24.24
C GLU A 159 24.43 -8.15 24.40
N PHE A 160 24.30 -7.18 25.30
CA PHE A 160 23.05 -6.43 25.45
C PHE A 160 22.80 -5.58 24.20
N PRO A 161 21.59 -5.62 23.62
CA PRO A 161 21.23 -4.72 22.53
C PRO A 161 21.26 -3.26 22.99
N ASP A 162 21.77 -2.35 22.17
CA ASP A 162 21.80 -0.90 22.47
C ASP A 162 20.38 -0.30 22.56
N ASN A 163 19.46 -0.83 21.75
CA ASN A 163 18.05 -0.48 21.77
C ASN A 163 17.20 -1.77 21.69
N PRO A 164 16.87 -2.38 22.83
CA PRO A 164 16.09 -3.62 22.82
C PRO A 164 14.66 -3.32 22.37
N ILE A 165 14.19 -4.08 21.37
CA ILE A 165 12.81 -3.99 20.88
C ILE A 165 11.87 -4.38 22.04
N THR A 166 10.74 -3.71 22.15
CA THR A 166 9.67 -3.97 23.10
C THR A 166 8.37 -4.32 22.38
N CYS A 167 7.38 -4.78 23.14
CA CYS A 167 6.05 -5.02 22.59
C CYS A 167 5.40 -3.71 22.09
N VAL A 168 5.70 -2.58 22.73
CA VAL A 168 5.18 -1.26 22.31
C VAL A 168 5.74 -0.88 20.95
N ASP A 169 7.04 -1.10 20.69
CA ASP A 169 7.66 -0.74 19.42
C ASP A 169 7.01 -1.50 18.24
N VAL A 170 6.82 -2.81 18.38
CA VAL A 170 6.19 -3.62 17.32
C VAL A 170 4.68 -3.36 17.18
N GLN A 171 4.01 -2.90 18.24
CA GLN A 171 2.63 -2.43 18.18
C GLN A 171 2.52 -1.13 17.39
N GLU A 172 3.42 -0.17 17.62
CA GLU A 172 3.49 1.07 16.86
C GLU A 172 3.77 0.80 15.37
N ASP A 173 4.68 -0.13 15.06
CA ASP A 173 4.95 -0.56 13.68
C ASP A 173 3.70 -1.17 12.99
N ALA A 174 2.95 -2.01 13.71
CA ALA A 174 1.71 -2.58 13.21
C ALA A 174 0.62 -1.52 12.99
N ASP A 175 0.50 -0.54 13.89
CA ASP A 175 -0.43 0.58 13.73
C ASP A 175 -0.07 1.47 12.53
N MET A 176 1.23 1.74 12.32
CA MET A 176 1.68 2.48 11.13
C MET A 176 1.37 1.72 9.83
N ALA A 177 1.58 0.41 9.81
CA ALA A 177 1.25 -0.42 8.66
C ALA A 177 -0.27 -0.50 8.42
N ARG A 178 -1.08 -0.53 9.48
CA ARG A 178 -2.55 -0.45 9.40
C ARG A 178 -3.00 0.85 8.75
N LEU A 179 -2.45 1.99 9.16
CA LEU A 179 -2.79 3.29 8.58
C LEU A 179 -2.42 3.36 7.10
N ALA A 180 -1.27 2.80 6.71
CA ALA A 180 -0.87 2.72 5.30
C ALA A 180 -1.82 1.84 4.48
N TYR A 181 -2.30 0.73 5.04
CA TYR A 181 -3.31 -0.13 4.43
C TYR A 181 -4.67 0.59 4.30
N GLU A 182 -5.15 1.24 5.36
CA GLU A 182 -6.42 2.00 5.34
C GLU A 182 -6.41 3.16 4.34
N ALA A 183 -5.25 3.78 4.13
CA ALA A 183 -5.08 4.85 3.16
C ALA A 183 -5.29 4.39 1.71
N THR A 184 -5.15 3.11 1.36
CA THR A 184 -5.30 2.64 -0.03
C THR A 184 -6.75 2.52 -0.48
N PHE A 185 -7.71 2.64 0.44
CA PHE A 185 -9.15 2.60 0.15
C PHE A 185 -9.91 3.73 0.88
N ALA A 186 -9.23 4.86 1.07
CA ALA A 186 -9.83 6.05 1.64
C ALA A 186 -10.97 6.56 0.73
N SER A 187 -12.01 7.13 1.34
CA SER A 187 -13.25 7.50 0.64
C SER A 187 -13.12 8.66 -0.34
N ASP A 188 -12.03 9.41 -0.26
CA ASP A 188 -11.67 10.52 -1.15
C ASP A 188 -10.86 10.07 -2.38
N LEU A 189 -10.47 8.79 -2.43
CA LEU A 189 -9.83 8.22 -3.62
C LEU A 189 -10.86 7.99 -4.72
N GLN A 190 -10.49 8.35 -5.94
CA GLN A 190 -11.27 8.03 -7.13
C GLN A 190 -11.22 6.53 -7.44
N TYR A 191 -10.05 5.92 -7.27
CA TYR A 191 -9.82 4.50 -7.53
C TYR A 191 -9.05 3.84 -6.41
N ILE A 192 -9.28 2.54 -6.21
CA ILE A 192 -8.45 1.67 -5.38
C ILE A 192 -7.42 1.00 -6.29
N ASP A 193 -6.17 1.42 -6.21
CA ASP A 193 -5.07 0.75 -6.92
C ASP A 193 -4.82 -0.63 -6.30
N SER A 194 -5.10 -1.69 -7.07
CA SER A 194 -4.99 -3.08 -6.59
C SER A 194 -3.56 -3.48 -6.21
N SER A 195 -2.55 -2.91 -6.85
CA SER A 195 -1.14 -3.19 -6.57
C SER A 195 -0.70 -2.52 -5.26
N VAL A 196 -1.08 -1.27 -5.05
CA VAL A 196 -0.78 -0.50 -3.83
C VAL A 196 -1.52 -1.09 -2.64
N PHE A 197 -2.80 -1.45 -2.82
CA PHE A 197 -3.60 -2.17 -1.83
C PHE A 197 -2.90 -3.46 -1.38
N SER A 198 -2.46 -4.28 -2.34
CA SER A 198 -1.84 -5.57 -2.03
C SER A 198 -0.52 -5.40 -1.28
N VAL A 199 0.32 -4.44 -1.67
CA VAL A 199 1.58 -4.15 -0.99
C VAL A 199 1.33 -3.70 0.45
N ALA A 200 0.41 -2.75 0.66
CA ALA A 200 0.10 -2.23 1.99
C ALA A 200 -0.53 -3.28 2.91
N CYS A 201 -1.46 -4.09 2.39
CA CYS A 201 -2.07 -5.20 3.12
C CYS A 201 -1.03 -6.24 3.56
N ASN A 202 -0.12 -6.66 2.66
CA ASN A 202 0.94 -7.61 3.00
C ASN A 202 1.93 -7.03 4.02
N ALA A 203 2.24 -5.74 3.92
CA ALA A 203 3.05 -5.06 4.94
C ALA A 203 2.36 -5.07 6.31
N TYR A 204 1.05 -4.85 6.35
CA TYR A 204 0.27 -4.92 7.58
C TYR A 204 0.21 -6.34 8.16
N ILE A 205 -0.04 -7.37 7.35
CA ILE A 205 0.05 -8.78 7.78
C ILE A 205 1.44 -9.09 8.36
N ASN A 206 2.51 -8.64 7.72
CA ASN A 206 3.87 -8.87 8.20
C ASN A 206 4.10 -8.19 9.56
N ALA A 207 3.65 -6.95 9.74
CA ALA A 207 3.76 -6.24 11.00
C ALA A 207 2.95 -6.92 12.11
N LEU A 208 1.73 -7.38 11.82
CA LEU A 208 0.92 -8.17 12.76
C LEU A 208 1.60 -9.50 13.12
N ASN A 209 2.25 -10.18 12.18
CA ASN A 209 3.01 -11.40 12.49
C ASN A 209 4.21 -11.12 13.41
N VAL A 210 4.90 -10.00 13.19
CA VAL A 210 6.00 -9.55 14.08
C VAL A 210 5.45 -9.23 15.46
N GLN A 211 4.37 -8.46 15.55
CA GLN A 211 3.68 -8.15 16.81
C GLN A 211 3.23 -9.43 17.51
N ARG A 212 2.55 -10.35 16.81
CA ARG A 212 2.10 -11.65 17.34
C ARG A 212 3.26 -12.41 17.96
N ASN A 213 4.34 -12.60 17.20
CA ASN A 213 5.50 -13.36 17.67
C ASN A 213 6.17 -12.67 18.87
N PHE A 214 6.24 -11.35 18.88
CA PHE A 214 6.97 -10.63 19.91
C PHE A 214 6.18 -10.42 21.19
N CYS A 215 4.90 -10.05 21.09
CA CYS A 215 4.00 -9.75 22.21
C CYS A 215 3.23 -10.98 22.71
N GLY A 216 3.10 -12.02 21.88
CA GLY A 216 2.13 -13.09 22.06
C GLY A 216 0.73 -12.71 21.57
N ASP A 217 -0.13 -13.72 21.48
CA ASP A 217 -1.53 -13.61 21.01
C ASP A 217 -2.39 -14.66 21.70
N ALA A 218 -2.54 -14.48 23.02
CA ALA A 218 -3.20 -15.45 23.88
C ALA A 218 -4.71 -15.56 23.64
N ASP A 219 -5.34 -14.47 23.18
CA ASP A 219 -6.77 -14.41 22.88
C ASP A 219 -7.08 -14.69 21.40
N GLY A 220 -6.04 -14.83 20.56
CA GLY A 220 -6.17 -15.07 19.12
C GLY A 220 -6.58 -13.84 18.31
N SER A 221 -6.70 -12.66 18.93
CA SER A 221 -7.19 -11.45 18.27
C SER A 221 -6.28 -10.98 17.13
N ILE A 222 -4.97 -11.17 17.24
CA ILE A 222 -4.02 -10.80 16.17
C ILE A 222 -4.15 -11.80 15.02
N GLN A 223 -4.23 -13.10 15.33
CA GLN A 223 -4.46 -14.13 14.32
C GLN A 223 -5.78 -13.92 13.57
N ASP A 224 -6.87 -13.63 14.29
CA ASP A 224 -8.18 -13.33 13.70
C ASP A 224 -8.10 -12.12 12.75
N THR A 225 -7.32 -11.10 13.10
CA THR A 225 -7.08 -9.93 12.23
C THR A 225 -6.31 -10.31 10.98
N ILE A 226 -5.25 -11.12 11.10
CA ILE A 226 -4.48 -11.63 9.95
C ILE A 226 -5.38 -12.45 9.02
N ASP A 227 -6.21 -13.34 9.58
CA ASP A 227 -7.12 -14.20 8.82
C ASP A 227 -8.19 -13.36 8.10
N ALA A 228 -8.67 -12.28 8.72
CA ALA A 228 -9.64 -11.36 8.12
C ALA A 228 -9.07 -10.55 6.94
N LEU A 229 -7.77 -10.26 6.92
CA LEU A 229 -7.09 -9.60 5.78
C LEU A 229 -7.00 -10.51 4.55
N GLY A 230 -7.13 -11.83 4.74
CA GLY A 230 -7.26 -12.80 3.66
C GLY A 230 -6.07 -12.82 2.71
N SER A 231 -6.34 -12.80 1.41
CA SER A 231 -5.33 -12.91 0.35
C SER A 231 -4.66 -11.58 -0.03
N CYS A 232 -4.99 -10.46 0.64
CA CYS A 232 -4.52 -9.12 0.27
C CYS A 232 -4.76 -8.79 -1.20
N GLN A 233 -5.96 -9.09 -1.69
CA GLN A 233 -6.47 -8.72 -3.00
C GLN A 233 -7.71 -7.86 -2.81
N ILE A 234 -7.95 -6.93 -3.73
CA ILE A 234 -9.22 -6.20 -3.75
C ILE A 234 -10.37 -7.17 -4.03
N SER A 235 -11.56 -6.87 -3.50
CA SER A 235 -12.75 -7.65 -3.74
C SER A 235 -13.30 -7.41 -5.14
N CYS A 236 -14.13 -8.34 -5.63
CA CYS A 236 -14.88 -8.13 -6.87
C CYS A 236 -15.76 -6.86 -6.82
N ASP A 237 -16.34 -6.54 -5.65
CA ASP A 237 -17.15 -5.33 -5.47
C ASP A 237 -16.30 -4.06 -5.64
N GLN A 238 -15.06 -4.06 -5.14
CA GLN A 238 -14.11 -2.95 -5.30
C GLN A 238 -13.65 -2.79 -6.76
N ALA A 239 -13.30 -3.89 -7.43
CA ALA A 239 -12.95 -3.86 -8.85
C ALA A 239 -14.13 -3.37 -9.72
N THR A 240 -15.35 -3.79 -9.37
CA THR A 240 -16.58 -3.32 -10.04
C THR A 240 -16.81 -1.83 -9.81
N ALA A 241 -16.55 -1.32 -8.61
CA ALA A 241 -16.66 0.11 -8.30
C ALA A 241 -15.64 0.94 -9.10
N ASN A 242 -14.37 0.51 -9.15
CA ASN A 242 -13.35 1.14 -9.99
C ASN A 242 -13.79 1.21 -11.46
N ARG A 243 -14.34 0.11 -12.00
CA ARG A 243 -14.85 0.05 -13.38
C ARG A 243 -16.03 1.00 -13.62
N ILE A 244 -17.00 1.07 -12.69
CA ILE A 244 -18.13 2.02 -12.79
C ILE A 244 -17.65 3.47 -12.79
N GLU A 245 -16.68 3.80 -11.94
CA GLU A 245 -16.08 5.14 -11.91
C GLU A 245 -15.36 5.43 -13.24
N ALA A 246 -14.56 4.50 -13.74
CA ALA A 246 -13.86 4.66 -15.01
C ALA A 246 -14.83 4.81 -16.21
N GLU A 247 -15.92 4.05 -16.24
CA GLU A 247 -17.00 4.19 -17.24
C GLU A 247 -17.63 5.59 -17.15
N THR A 248 -17.82 6.12 -15.94
CA THR A 248 -18.37 7.47 -15.75
C THR A 248 -17.44 8.54 -16.32
N GLN A 249 -16.13 8.41 -16.09
CA GLN A 249 -15.14 9.34 -16.64
C GLN A 249 -15.01 9.19 -18.16
N TYR A 250 -15.02 7.96 -18.68
CA TYR A 250 -15.02 7.67 -20.11
C TYR A 250 -16.23 8.29 -20.83
N ASN A 251 -17.44 8.09 -20.31
CA ASN A 251 -18.65 8.64 -20.92
C ASN A 251 -18.76 10.18 -20.81
N ALA A 252 -17.99 10.80 -19.92
CA ALA A 252 -17.90 12.26 -19.77
C ALA A 252 -16.65 12.85 -20.44
N SER A 253 -15.89 12.03 -21.17
CA SER A 253 -14.67 12.46 -21.82
C SER A 253 -14.98 13.42 -22.98
N THR A 254 -14.00 14.26 -23.26
CA THR A 254 -13.98 15.16 -24.41
C THR A 254 -12.89 14.69 -25.37
N ILE A 255 -12.85 15.20 -26.61
CA ILE A 255 -11.82 14.87 -27.62
C ILE A 255 -10.42 14.90 -26.97
N GLY A 256 -10.08 16.01 -26.31
CA GLY A 256 -8.75 16.22 -25.72
C GLY A 256 -8.38 15.34 -24.51
N ASN A 257 -9.30 14.58 -23.92
CA ASN A 257 -9.00 13.66 -22.81
C ASN A 257 -9.46 12.21 -23.03
N TYR A 258 -10.11 11.93 -24.14
CA TYR A 258 -10.70 10.63 -24.47
C TYR A 258 -9.68 9.50 -24.42
N ALA A 259 -8.52 9.65 -25.06
CA ALA A 259 -7.49 8.61 -25.08
C ALA A 259 -7.06 8.19 -23.66
N MET A 260 -6.94 9.15 -22.74
CA MET A 260 -6.61 8.87 -21.34
C MET A 260 -7.75 8.15 -20.63
N GLN A 261 -9.00 8.59 -20.79
CA GLN A 261 -10.14 7.96 -20.12
C GLN A 261 -10.48 6.58 -20.69
N CYS A 262 -10.33 6.40 -22.01
CA CYS A 262 -10.54 5.14 -22.71
C CYS A 262 -9.54 4.08 -22.24
N THR A 263 -8.24 4.40 -22.22
CA THR A 263 -7.21 3.48 -21.70
C THR A 263 -7.39 3.14 -20.22
N GLN A 264 -7.81 4.12 -19.40
CA GLN A 264 -8.16 3.87 -18.00
C GLN A 264 -9.37 2.95 -17.87
N PHE A 265 -10.40 3.12 -18.70
CA PHE A 265 -11.57 2.26 -18.70
C PHE A 265 -11.22 0.83 -19.13
N GLN A 266 -10.40 0.66 -20.18
CA GLN A 266 -9.87 -0.63 -20.59
C GLN A 266 -9.11 -1.33 -19.44
N PHE A 267 -8.29 -0.59 -18.69
CA PHE A 267 -7.57 -1.11 -17.53
C PHE A 267 -8.53 -1.69 -16.49
N TYR A 268 -9.58 -0.96 -16.12
CA TYR A 268 -10.52 -1.40 -15.09
C TYR A 268 -11.53 -2.46 -15.55
N LEU A 269 -11.83 -2.53 -16.85
CA LEU A 269 -12.51 -3.70 -17.43
C LEU A 269 -11.65 -4.96 -17.24
N GLN A 270 -10.36 -4.88 -17.60
CA GLN A 270 -9.44 -6.00 -17.43
C GLN A 270 -9.22 -6.36 -15.95
N GLU A 271 -9.15 -5.37 -15.05
CA GLU A 271 -9.08 -5.58 -13.60
C GLU A 271 -10.32 -6.32 -13.08
N GLN A 272 -11.52 -5.92 -13.51
CA GLN A 272 -12.75 -6.61 -13.14
C GLN A 272 -12.75 -8.06 -13.63
N ILE A 273 -12.31 -8.34 -14.86
CA ILE A 273 -12.16 -9.71 -15.37
C ILE A 273 -11.21 -10.52 -14.46
N ASN A 274 -10.10 -9.92 -14.02
CA ASN A 274 -9.11 -10.61 -13.19
C ASN A 274 -9.65 -10.98 -11.80
N PHE A 275 -10.44 -10.11 -11.16
CA PHE A 275 -10.92 -10.32 -9.79
C PHE A 275 -12.33 -10.93 -9.68
N CYS A 276 -13.21 -10.66 -10.64
CA CYS A 276 -14.58 -11.18 -10.68
C CYS A 276 -14.76 -12.39 -11.62
N GLY A 277 -13.86 -12.54 -12.60
CA GLY A 277 -14.06 -13.44 -13.73
C GLY A 277 -15.05 -12.91 -14.75
N ASP A 278 -15.06 -13.51 -15.95
CA ASP A 278 -15.98 -13.16 -17.04
C ASP A 278 -16.45 -14.43 -17.77
N ALA A 279 -17.27 -15.22 -17.07
CA ALA A 279 -17.66 -16.55 -17.55
C ALA A 279 -18.52 -16.53 -18.82
N ASN A 280 -19.27 -15.46 -19.05
CA ASN A 280 -20.10 -15.23 -20.23
C ASN A 280 -19.39 -14.43 -21.32
N GLY A 281 -18.18 -13.92 -21.07
CA GLY A 281 -17.40 -13.15 -22.03
C GLY A 281 -17.95 -11.74 -22.28
N SER A 282 -18.86 -11.24 -21.43
CA SER A 282 -19.51 -9.95 -21.69
C SER A 282 -18.56 -8.78 -21.48
N ILE A 283 -17.68 -8.87 -20.48
CA ILE A 283 -16.73 -7.79 -20.18
C ILE A 283 -15.61 -7.79 -21.21
N GLN A 284 -15.15 -8.98 -21.63
CA GLN A 284 -14.16 -9.09 -22.71
C GLN A 284 -14.72 -8.56 -24.03
N ALA A 285 -15.99 -8.82 -24.34
CA ALA A 285 -16.61 -8.28 -25.55
C ALA A 285 -16.74 -6.74 -25.52
N GLU A 286 -16.98 -6.16 -24.34
CA GLU A 286 -16.96 -4.70 -24.15
C GLU A 286 -15.54 -4.14 -24.33
N LEU A 287 -14.53 -4.78 -23.73
CA LEU A 287 -13.13 -4.41 -23.89
C LEU A 287 -12.66 -4.48 -25.35
N ASP A 288 -13.02 -5.54 -26.08
CA ASP A 288 -12.66 -5.76 -27.48
C ASP A 288 -13.36 -4.77 -28.44
N ALA A 289 -14.46 -4.15 -28.00
CA ALA A 289 -15.24 -3.20 -28.80
C ALA A 289 -14.81 -1.74 -28.59
N LEU A 290 -13.99 -1.45 -27.57
CA LEU A 290 -13.47 -0.10 -27.33
C LEU A 290 -12.39 0.24 -28.34
N ASP A 291 -12.61 1.30 -29.11
CA ASP A 291 -11.57 1.95 -29.91
C ASP A 291 -11.00 3.13 -29.13
N CYS A 292 -9.73 3.03 -28.73
CA CYS A 292 -9.01 4.10 -28.05
C CYS A 292 -7.91 4.69 -28.93
N ASN A 293 -7.93 4.41 -30.24
CA ASN A 293 -6.89 4.84 -31.16
C ASN A 293 -7.21 6.22 -31.76
N ASP A 294 -6.15 6.80 -32.26
CA ASP A 294 -6.04 8.04 -33.00
C ASP A 294 -4.97 7.71 -34.06
N ASN A 295 -5.40 7.58 -35.31
CA ASN A 295 -4.72 6.78 -36.31
C ASN A 295 -3.65 7.56 -37.09
N ASP A 296 -3.94 8.81 -37.41
CA ASP A 296 -3.04 9.86 -37.92
C ASP A 296 -2.25 10.56 -36.79
N ASN A 297 -2.72 10.54 -35.54
CA ASN A 297 -2.17 11.25 -34.39
C ASN A 297 -2.34 12.78 -34.48
N ASP A 298 -3.44 13.23 -35.05
CA ASP A 298 -3.80 14.64 -35.13
C ASP A 298 -4.47 15.16 -33.84
N GLY A 299 -4.82 14.28 -32.90
CA GLY A 299 -5.42 14.65 -31.62
C GLY A 299 -6.94 14.58 -31.57
N VAL A 300 -7.60 14.21 -32.67
CA VAL A 300 -9.00 13.79 -32.73
C VAL A 300 -9.02 12.25 -32.76
N PRO A 301 -9.53 11.58 -31.70
CA PRO A 301 -9.63 10.12 -31.75
C PRO A 301 -10.67 9.67 -32.79
N ASN A 302 -10.36 8.60 -33.53
CA ASN A 302 -11.21 7.95 -34.53
C ASN A 302 -12.72 7.94 -34.22
N VAL A 303 -13.10 7.71 -32.95
CA VAL A 303 -14.51 7.64 -32.54
C VAL A 303 -15.26 8.98 -32.66
N PHE A 304 -14.54 10.09 -32.78
CA PHE A 304 -15.08 11.44 -32.98
C PHE A 304 -15.05 11.88 -34.45
N GLU A 305 -14.53 11.03 -35.33
CA GLU A 305 -14.39 11.31 -36.77
C GLU A 305 -15.46 10.61 -37.61
N ASP A 306 -16.37 9.86 -36.96
CA ASP A 306 -17.65 9.40 -37.53
C ASP A 306 -18.68 10.54 -37.52
N PHE A 307 -18.45 11.56 -38.34
CA PHE A 307 -19.27 12.79 -38.32
C PHE A 307 -20.75 12.51 -38.62
N ASN A 308 -21.03 11.58 -39.52
CA ASN A 308 -22.40 11.23 -39.91
C ASN A 308 -23.07 10.22 -38.94
N GLY A 309 -22.31 9.59 -38.06
CA GLY A 309 -22.77 8.68 -37.01
C GLY A 309 -23.28 7.33 -37.53
N ASP A 310 -22.84 6.88 -38.70
CA ASP A 310 -23.23 5.60 -39.29
C ASP A 310 -22.29 4.43 -38.91
N GLY A 311 -21.16 4.74 -38.27
CA GLY A 311 -20.16 3.79 -37.80
C GLY A 311 -19.17 3.30 -38.86
N ASP A 312 -19.09 3.96 -40.02
CA ASP A 312 -18.14 3.66 -41.10
C ASP A 312 -17.22 4.85 -41.40
N LEU A 313 -16.16 4.97 -40.58
CA LEU A 313 -15.10 5.98 -40.70
C LEU A 313 -14.44 6.07 -42.08
N ASN A 314 -14.57 5.08 -42.96
CA ASN A 314 -13.92 5.10 -44.28
C ASN A 314 -14.70 5.92 -45.32
N ASN A 315 -15.87 6.45 -44.95
CA ASN A 315 -16.74 7.20 -45.85
C ASN A 315 -16.85 8.69 -45.49
N ASP A 316 -16.27 9.09 -44.37
CA ASP A 316 -16.09 10.47 -43.94
C ASP A 316 -14.73 10.95 -44.50
N ASP A 317 -14.80 11.87 -45.45
CA ASP A 317 -13.71 12.43 -46.27
C ASP A 317 -14.20 13.84 -46.65
N ILE A 318 -13.95 14.81 -45.76
CA ILE A 318 -14.60 16.13 -45.79
C ILE A 318 -14.06 16.99 -46.94
N ASP A 319 -12.76 16.92 -47.24
CA ASP A 319 -12.11 17.67 -48.32
C ASP A 319 -12.18 16.95 -49.69
N GLY A 320 -12.45 15.64 -49.70
CA GLY A 320 -12.62 14.83 -50.89
C GLY A 320 -11.31 14.43 -51.58
N ASP A 321 -10.18 14.44 -50.89
CA ASP A 321 -8.88 14.06 -51.44
C ASP A 321 -8.71 12.53 -51.59
N GLY A 322 -9.56 11.76 -50.92
CA GLY A 322 -9.62 10.30 -50.93
C GLY A 322 -8.88 9.61 -49.78
N ILE A 323 -8.36 10.37 -48.82
CA ILE A 323 -8.01 9.96 -47.47
C ILE A 323 -9.27 10.21 -46.61
N ALA A 324 -9.56 9.28 -45.69
CA ALA A 324 -10.69 9.47 -44.80
C ALA A 324 -10.19 10.20 -43.56
N ASN A 325 -11.03 11.03 -42.93
CA ASN A 325 -10.64 11.91 -41.83
C ASN A 325 -9.75 11.23 -40.77
N TYR A 326 -10.16 10.05 -40.27
CA TYR A 326 -9.37 9.26 -39.30
C TYR A 326 -7.98 8.73 -39.74
N LEU A 327 -7.55 9.12 -40.94
CA LEU A 327 -6.24 8.84 -41.54
C LEU A 327 -5.60 10.10 -42.15
N ASP A 328 -6.23 11.26 -42.03
CA ASP A 328 -5.81 12.56 -42.52
C ASP A 328 -5.33 13.43 -41.34
N ASP A 329 -4.35 14.32 -41.56
CA ASP A 329 -3.86 15.23 -40.51
C ASP A 329 -4.27 16.70 -40.73
N ASP A 330 -5.07 16.94 -41.77
CA ASP A 330 -5.57 18.22 -42.29
C ASP A 330 -6.96 17.92 -42.91
N ASP A 331 -7.93 17.64 -42.04
CA ASP A 331 -9.20 17.00 -42.40
C ASP A 331 -9.97 17.75 -43.50
N ASP A 332 -10.16 19.06 -43.35
CA ASP A 332 -10.83 19.95 -44.32
C ASP A 332 -9.95 20.41 -45.49
N GLY A 333 -8.67 20.02 -45.49
CA GLY A 333 -7.71 20.33 -46.53
C GLY A 333 -7.45 21.82 -46.67
N ASP A 334 -7.74 22.60 -45.62
CA ASP A 334 -7.53 24.03 -45.62
C ASP A 334 -6.07 24.40 -45.40
N GLY A 335 -5.18 23.47 -45.01
CA GLY A 335 -3.75 23.68 -44.85
C GLY A 335 -3.31 24.07 -43.44
N VAL A 336 -4.23 24.22 -42.51
CA VAL A 336 -3.99 24.23 -41.07
C VAL A 336 -4.23 22.81 -40.55
N LEU A 337 -3.36 22.35 -39.65
CA LEU A 337 -3.43 20.95 -39.21
C LEU A 337 -4.58 20.79 -38.21
N THR A 338 -5.38 19.73 -38.33
CA THR A 338 -6.47 19.37 -37.39
C THR A 338 -6.05 19.52 -35.93
N ALA A 339 -4.82 19.13 -35.57
CA ALA A 339 -4.27 19.27 -34.22
C ALA A 339 -4.24 20.70 -33.64
N SER A 340 -4.33 21.72 -34.50
CA SER A 340 -4.28 23.14 -34.18
C SER A 340 -5.68 23.73 -33.96
N GLU A 341 -6.70 23.10 -34.53
CA GLU A 341 -8.11 23.53 -34.50
C GLU A 341 -9.02 22.64 -33.66
N ALA A 342 -8.64 21.38 -33.48
CA ALA A 342 -9.51 20.33 -32.96
C ALA A 342 -10.17 20.67 -31.63
N VAL A 343 -9.43 21.29 -30.69
CA VAL A 343 -9.92 21.46 -29.31
C VAL A 343 -9.46 22.73 -28.59
N ASP A 344 -10.37 23.26 -27.77
CA ASP A 344 -10.10 24.33 -26.81
C ASP A 344 -9.23 23.86 -25.63
N ALA A 345 -8.90 24.79 -24.72
CA ALA A 345 -8.14 24.49 -23.49
C ALA A 345 -8.82 23.51 -22.52
N ASN A 346 -10.11 23.23 -22.71
CA ASN A 346 -10.90 22.25 -21.97
C ASN A 346 -11.08 20.92 -22.72
N GLY A 347 -10.56 20.82 -23.94
CA GLY A 347 -10.64 19.64 -24.79
C GLY A 347 -11.96 19.50 -25.55
N ASN A 348 -12.77 20.56 -25.66
CA ASN A 348 -14.00 20.59 -26.46
C ASN A 348 -13.71 21.06 -27.88
N PRO A 349 -14.48 20.63 -28.90
CA PRO A 349 -14.33 21.14 -30.26
C PRO A 349 -14.49 22.65 -30.33
N ILE A 350 -13.73 23.27 -31.24
CA ILE A 350 -13.79 24.70 -31.58
C ILE A 350 -14.73 24.87 -32.79
N ASP A 351 -15.53 25.93 -32.76
CA ASP A 351 -16.46 26.38 -33.80
C ASP A 351 -16.46 27.92 -33.71
N THR A 352 -15.58 28.54 -34.48
CA THR A 352 -15.20 29.95 -34.32
C THR A 352 -16.27 30.89 -34.88
N ASP A 353 -16.85 30.57 -36.02
CA ASP A 353 -17.90 31.37 -36.65
C ASP A 353 -19.32 31.04 -36.15
N GLY A 354 -19.50 29.88 -35.52
CA GLY A 354 -20.76 29.42 -34.91
C GLY A 354 -21.78 28.90 -35.91
N ASP A 355 -21.37 28.47 -37.11
CA ASP A 355 -22.26 27.99 -38.16
C ASP A 355 -22.68 26.52 -37.98
N GLY A 356 -21.92 25.77 -37.18
CA GLY A 356 -22.17 24.40 -36.76
C GLY A 356 -21.24 23.36 -37.35
N ASP A 357 -20.41 23.72 -38.32
CA ASP A 357 -19.21 22.97 -38.69
C ASP A 357 -18.09 23.38 -37.71
N VAL A 358 -17.25 22.42 -37.32
CA VAL A 358 -16.18 22.65 -36.32
C VAL A 358 -14.90 22.96 -37.07
N ASN A 359 -14.02 23.76 -36.47
CA ASN A 359 -12.87 24.33 -37.19
C ASN A 359 -12.03 23.30 -37.96
N TYR A 360 -11.74 22.13 -37.38
CA TYR A 360 -10.98 21.09 -38.08
C TYR A 360 -11.74 20.35 -39.20
N LEU A 361 -12.99 20.74 -39.49
CA LEU A 361 -13.84 20.25 -40.57
C LEU A 361 -14.36 21.42 -41.42
N ASP A 362 -13.83 22.62 -41.24
CA ASP A 362 -14.30 23.86 -41.85
C ASP A 362 -13.13 24.61 -42.48
N ASN A 363 -13.24 24.91 -43.78
CA ASN A 363 -12.14 25.52 -44.51
C ASN A 363 -12.12 27.06 -44.45
N ASP A 364 -13.10 27.67 -43.79
CA ASP A 364 -13.30 29.12 -43.59
C ASP A 364 -13.68 29.35 -42.12
N ASP A 365 -12.72 29.08 -41.24
CA ASP A 365 -12.86 28.93 -39.78
C ASP A 365 -13.63 30.07 -39.08
N ASP A 366 -13.52 31.30 -39.57
CA ASP A 366 -14.15 32.48 -38.99
C ASP A 366 -15.32 33.05 -39.82
N GLY A 367 -15.62 32.39 -40.94
CA GLY A 367 -16.76 32.62 -41.81
C GLY A 367 -16.70 33.94 -42.57
N ASP A 368 -15.50 34.45 -42.87
CA ASP A 368 -15.31 35.73 -43.54
C ASP A 368 -15.23 35.62 -45.08
N GLY A 369 -15.13 34.40 -45.61
CA GLY A 369 -15.17 34.07 -47.03
C GLY A 369 -13.80 33.85 -47.66
N LEU A 370 -12.72 33.87 -46.89
CA LEU A 370 -11.40 33.40 -47.28
C LEU A 370 -11.16 31.99 -46.72
N PHE A 371 -10.29 31.21 -47.38
CA PHE A 371 -9.89 29.92 -46.80
C PHE A 371 -8.72 30.10 -45.84
N SER A 372 -8.72 29.36 -44.73
CA SER A 372 -7.78 29.51 -43.62
C SER A 372 -6.30 29.45 -44.04
N ASN A 373 -5.92 28.63 -45.04
CA ASN A 373 -4.53 28.64 -45.56
C ASN A 373 -4.05 29.99 -46.09
N PHE A 374 -4.96 30.85 -46.54
CA PHE A 374 -4.60 32.15 -47.10
C PHE A 374 -4.45 33.23 -46.02
N GLU A 375 -4.87 32.95 -44.79
CA GLU A 375 -4.98 33.88 -43.67
C GLU A 375 -3.87 33.60 -42.65
N THR A 376 -2.64 33.62 -43.15
CA THR A 376 -1.48 33.39 -42.31
C THR A 376 -1.09 34.67 -41.59
N GLY A 377 -1.39 34.81 -40.30
CA GLY A 377 -1.03 36.04 -39.63
C GLY A 377 -1.63 36.28 -38.25
N ASP A 378 -1.58 37.56 -37.90
CA ASP A 378 -2.15 38.27 -36.75
C ASP A 378 -1.95 39.75 -37.12
N THR A 379 -2.77 40.22 -38.07
CA THR A 379 -2.58 41.45 -38.83
C THR A 379 -2.74 42.68 -37.95
N ASP A 380 -3.67 42.67 -37.00
CA ASP A 380 -3.87 43.72 -36.01
C ASP A 380 -2.97 43.58 -34.75
N GLY A 381 -2.38 42.41 -34.53
CA GLY A 381 -1.49 42.11 -33.40
C GLY A 381 -2.23 41.88 -32.08
N ASN A 382 -3.50 41.49 -32.10
CA ASN A 382 -4.33 41.23 -30.93
C ASN A 382 -4.07 39.84 -30.31
N GLY A 383 -3.39 38.95 -31.04
CA GLY A 383 -3.01 37.61 -30.61
C GLY A 383 -4.01 36.50 -30.96
N ILE A 384 -5.05 36.81 -31.72
CA ILE A 384 -5.87 35.88 -32.49
C ILE A 384 -5.23 35.81 -33.89
N ALA A 385 -5.20 34.63 -34.49
CA ALA A 385 -4.68 34.50 -35.85
C ALA A 385 -5.75 34.95 -36.84
N ASP A 386 -5.32 35.45 -37.99
CA ASP A 386 -6.20 35.99 -39.05
C ASP A 386 -7.31 34.97 -39.42
N TYR A 387 -6.97 33.69 -39.65
CA TYR A 387 -7.95 32.61 -39.90
C TYR A 387 -8.96 32.32 -38.77
N LEU A 388 -8.87 33.00 -37.63
CA LEU A 388 -9.80 32.91 -36.49
C LEU A 388 -10.41 34.29 -36.13
N ASP A 389 -10.22 35.31 -36.98
CA ASP A 389 -10.56 36.72 -36.73
C ASP A 389 -11.15 37.42 -37.95
N ASN A 390 -12.49 37.41 -38.05
CA ASN A 390 -13.23 37.98 -39.18
C ASN A 390 -13.14 39.51 -39.40
N ASP A 391 -12.25 40.20 -38.68
CA ASP A 391 -11.88 41.62 -38.82
C ASP A 391 -10.34 41.72 -38.74
N ASP A 392 -9.65 41.04 -39.68
CA ASP A 392 -8.18 40.84 -39.77
C ASP A 392 -7.32 42.03 -39.31
N ASP A 393 -7.68 43.24 -39.75
CA ASP A 393 -6.91 44.45 -39.49
C ASP A 393 -7.42 45.29 -38.30
N GLY A 394 -8.53 44.88 -37.70
CA GLY A 394 -9.17 45.50 -36.54
C GLY A 394 -9.75 46.89 -36.83
N ASP A 395 -10.09 47.22 -38.08
CA ASP A 395 -10.67 48.52 -38.46
C ASP A 395 -12.16 48.67 -38.11
N SER A 396 -12.80 47.58 -37.66
CA SER A 396 -14.24 47.44 -37.38
C SER A 396 -15.12 47.22 -38.62
N THR A 397 -14.54 46.80 -39.74
CA THR A 397 -15.21 46.40 -40.98
C THR A 397 -14.82 44.96 -41.28
N LEU A 398 -15.73 44.02 -41.00
CA LEU A 398 -15.44 42.60 -41.26
C LEU A 398 -14.89 42.35 -42.66
N THR A 399 -13.87 41.49 -42.78
CA THR A 399 -13.17 41.12 -44.02
C THR A 399 -14.13 40.80 -45.16
N ILE A 400 -15.22 40.07 -44.89
CA ILE A 400 -16.29 39.75 -45.84
C ILE A 400 -16.91 40.99 -46.54
N ASN A 401 -16.86 42.16 -45.91
CA ASN A 401 -17.39 43.43 -46.41
C ASN A 401 -16.34 44.30 -47.12
N GLU A 402 -15.09 43.83 -47.20
CA GLU A 402 -13.95 44.56 -47.77
C GLU A 402 -13.54 44.03 -49.14
N ASN A 403 -14.30 43.07 -49.66
CA ASN A 403 -14.14 42.52 -51.01
C ASN A 403 -12.76 41.86 -51.18
N ALA A 404 -12.39 41.07 -50.16
CA ALA A 404 -11.18 40.24 -50.11
C ALA A 404 -11.18 39.13 -51.17
N ASP A 405 -12.34 38.55 -51.48
CA ASP A 405 -12.52 37.61 -52.61
C ASP A 405 -13.66 38.06 -53.55
N PRO A 406 -13.36 38.87 -54.59
CA PRO A 406 -14.36 39.27 -55.57
C PRO A 406 -14.96 38.14 -56.41
N ASN A 407 -14.28 37.00 -56.53
CA ASN A 407 -14.64 35.94 -57.46
C ASN A 407 -15.34 34.74 -56.78
N GLY A 408 -15.21 34.63 -55.46
CA GLY A 408 -15.89 33.65 -54.61
C GLY A 408 -15.28 32.26 -54.70
N ASP A 409 -13.95 32.17 -54.86
CA ASP A 409 -13.19 30.93 -54.85
C ASP A 409 -12.36 30.69 -53.57
N GLY A 410 -12.56 31.52 -52.53
CA GLY A 410 -11.88 31.45 -51.23
C GLY A 410 -10.45 31.98 -51.26
N ASN A 411 -9.94 32.34 -52.44
CA ASN A 411 -8.55 32.75 -52.61
C ASN A 411 -8.43 34.28 -52.73
N PRO A 412 -7.71 34.97 -51.83
CA PRO A 412 -7.60 36.43 -51.86
C PRO A 412 -6.68 36.97 -52.96
N SER A 413 -6.27 36.16 -53.95
CA SER A 413 -5.35 36.58 -55.02
C SER A 413 -5.88 37.71 -55.91
N ASP A 414 -7.20 37.93 -55.93
CA ASP A 414 -7.84 39.05 -56.61
C ASP A 414 -8.47 40.08 -55.66
N ALA A 415 -8.11 40.05 -54.36
CA ALA A 415 -8.49 41.04 -53.37
C ALA A 415 -8.28 42.48 -53.87
N VAL A 416 -9.21 43.37 -53.49
CA VAL A 416 -9.14 44.77 -53.90
C VAL A 416 -8.09 45.53 -53.09
N ASP A 417 -7.23 46.26 -53.79
CA ASP A 417 -6.31 47.27 -53.25
C ASP A 417 -6.72 48.63 -53.83
N SER A 418 -7.53 49.37 -53.07
CA SER A 418 -8.18 50.60 -53.51
C SER A 418 -7.20 51.76 -53.73
N ASP A 419 -6.06 51.77 -53.03
CA ASP A 419 -5.06 52.85 -53.10
C ASP A 419 -3.80 52.48 -53.89
N SER A 420 -3.70 51.22 -54.34
CA SER A 420 -2.61 50.62 -55.11
C SER A 420 -1.25 50.66 -54.39
N ASN A 421 -1.24 50.53 -53.06
CA ASN A 421 -0.03 50.52 -52.25
C ASN A 421 0.63 49.13 -52.15
N GLY A 422 -0.06 48.07 -52.57
CA GLY A 422 0.38 46.68 -52.54
C GLY A 422 -0.07 45.87 -51.31
N VAL A 423 -0.92 46.43 -50.46
CA VAL A 423 -1.63 45.75 -49.37
C VAL A 423 -3.12 45.76 -49.74
N PRO A 424 -3.80 44.62 -49.75
CA PRO A 424 -5.25 44.56 -49.94
C PRO A 424 -6.01 45.36 -48.86
N ASP A 425 -7.23 45.82 -49.21
CA ASP A 425 -8.05 46.64 -48.32
C ASP A 425 -8.32 45.91 -46.98
N TYR A 426 -8.57 44.58 -47.00
CA TYR A 426 -8.86 43.78 -45.80
C TYR A 426 -7.71 43.57 -44.81
N LEU A 427 -6.49 44.00 -45.17
CA LEU A 427 -5.30 43.94 -44.31
C LEU A 427 -4.82 45.35 -43.93
N GLN A 428 -5.69 46.36 -43.96
CA GLN A 428 -5.31 47.76 -43.89
C GLN A 428 -6.25 48.69 -43.07
N ALA A 429 -5.94 48.78 -41.77
CA ALA A 429 -6.60 49.65 -40.80
C ALA A 429 -6.56 51.18 -41.00
#